data_AF-A0A1S0TXN9-F1
#
_entry.id   AF-A0A1S0TXN9-F1
#
_cell.length_a   1.000
_cell.length_b   1.000
_cell.length_c   1.000
_cell.angle_alpha   90.00
_cell.angle_beta   90.00
_cell.angle_gamma   90.00
#
_symmetry.space_group_name_H-M   'P 1'
#
loop_
_entity.id
_entity.type
_entity.pdbx_description
1 polymer ?
#
loop_
_entity_poly.entity_id
_entity_poly.type
_entity_poly.pdbx_seq_one_letter_code
_entity_poly.pdbx_strand_id
1 'polypeptide(L)'
;MRLKTWRAYEWANIGGVVYTLLLIFGIYFLILFYTCPATYQPDYCTRANCFAIVIILELLVNFLLFVIYSRRNDPQRWLQGVAVLTNVKGAGKYCLECNRIAPLRSHHCRLCNMCVLRKDHHCFMTGACVGIANQRFFIVFVLWASIGAAVGSFYLLMYLLRHVESNIYPFGWLKLLAPVAVIRWIISDEIFANTVICVLFSICTATSIVALIFLVYR
;
A
#
# COMPACT_ATOMS: atom_id res chain seq x y z
N MET A 1 -27.65 7.05 -13.16
CA MET A 1 -26.72 5.98 -12.71
C MET A 1 -25.25 6.42 -12.54
N ARG A 2 -24.69 7.34 -13.37
CA ARG A 2 -23.27 7.77 -13.31
C ARG A 2 -22.80 8.50 -12.03
N LEU A 3 -23.68 9.21 -11.30
CA LEU A 3 -23.28 9.99 -10.11
C LEU A 3 -23.08 9.14 -8.85
N LYS A 4 -23.89 8.09 -8.65
CA LYS A 4 -23.78 7.19 -7.49
C LYS A 4 -22.49 6.38 -7.53
N THR A 5 -22.06 5.94 -8.71
CA THR A 5 -20.80 5.22 -8.89
C THR A 5 -19.59 6.13 -8.65
N TRP A 6 -19.67 7.41 -9.02
CA TRP A 6 -18.58 8.37 -8.82
C TRP A 6 -18.24 8.59 -7.34
N ARG A 7 -19.27 8.82 -6.50
CA ARG A 7 -19.07 8.95 -5.05
C ARG A 7 -18.45 7.69 -4.43
N ALA A 8 -18.88 6.50 -4.87
CA ALA A 8 -18.31 5.25 -4.38
C ALA A 8 -16.81 5.12 -4.65
N TYR A 9 -16.34 5.57 -5.82
CA TYR A 9 -14.90 5.55 -6.13
C TYR A 9 -14.09 6.58 -5.37
N GLU A 10 -14.66 7.76 -5.09
CA GLU A 10 -14.03 8.76 -4.25
C GLU A 10 -13.84 8.24 -2.82
N TRP A 11 -14.87 7.63 -2.25
CA TRP A 11 -14.77 6.93 -0.97
C TRP A 11 -13.77 5.77 -1.01
N ALA A 12 -13.64 5.06 -2.12
CA ALA A 12 -12.63 4.01 -2.28
C ALA A 12 -11.20 4.59 -2.29
N ASN A 13 -10.96 5.75 -2.90
CA ASN A 13 -9.65 6.42 -2.86
C ASN A 13 -9.31 6.87 -1.44
N ILE A 14 -10.24 7.56 -0.76
CA ILE A 14 -10.04 8.02 0.61
C ILE A 14 -9.83 6.82 1.53
N GLY A 15 -10.69 5.80 1.42
CA GLY A 15 -10.60 4.57 2.20
C GLY A 15 -9.27 3.84 2.00
N GLY A 16 -8.78 3.73 0.76
CA GLY A 16 -7.49 3.11 0.47
C GLY A 16 -6.29 3.87 1.05
N VAL A 17 -6.29 5.20 0.95
CA VAL A 17 -5.25 6.04 1.56
C VAL A 17 -5.29 5.94 3.08
N VAL A 18 -6.48 6.05 3.69
CA VAL A 18 -6.66 5.93 5.13
C VAL A 18 -6.22 4.55 5.61
N TYR A 19 -6.63 3.48 4.92
CA TYR A 19 -6.20 2.11 5.22
C TYR A 19 -4.67 1.96 5.17
N THR A 20 -4.03 2.49 4.13
CA THR A 20 -2.57 2.44 3.97
C THR A 20 -1.86 3.15 5.12
N LEU A 21 -2.29 4.37 5.47
CA LEU A 21 -1.68 5.13 6.56
C LEU A 21 -1.94 4.47 7.93
N LEU A 22 -3.17 4.03 8.19
CA LEU A 22 -3.52 3.33 9.43
C LEU A 22 -2.73 2.03 9.60
N LEU A 23 -2.49 1.27 8.54
CA LEU A 23 -1.64 0.09 8.62
C LEU A 23 -0.20 0.45 8.96
N ILE A 24 0.39 1.43 8.26
CA ILE A 24 1.78 1.84 8.49
C ILE A 24 1.95 2.28 9.96
N PHE A 25 1.12 3.21 10.43
CA PHE A 25 1.25 3.71 11.81
C PHE A 25 0.79 2.69 12.85
N GLY A 26 -0.26 1.91 12.57
CA GLY A 26 -0.84 0.95 13.50
C GLY A 26 0.07 -0.26 13.76
N ILE A 27 0.65 -0.85 12.70
CA ILE A 27 1.62 -1.94 12.82
C ILE A 27 2.82 -1.48 13.66
N TYR A 28 3.30 -0.28 13.38
CA TYR A 28 4.42 0.31 14.11
C TYR A 28 4.10 0.57 15.57
N PHE A 29 3.00 1.23 15.85
CA PHE A 29 2.56 1.49 17.21
C PHE A 29 2.49 0.19 18.01
N LEU A 30 1.93 -0.87 17.43
CA LEU A 30 1.86 -2.18 18.08
C LEU A 30 3.23 -2.83 18.26
N ILE A 31 4.14 -2.74 17.29
CA ILE A 31 5.49 -3.28 17.45
C ILE A 31 6.24 -2.56 18.56
N LEU A 32 6.23 -1.23 18.54
CA LEU A 32 6.99 -0.38 19.45
C LEU A 32 6.48 -0.47 20.90
N PHE A 33 5.17 -0.41 21.08
CA PHE A 33 4.55 -0.22 22.40
C PHE A 33 3.87 -1.46 22.97
N TYR A 34 3.74 -2.54 22.19
CA TYR A 34 3.04 -3.74 22.64
C TYR A 34 3.84 -5.03 22.40
N THR A 35 4.07 -5.44 21.15
CA THR A 35 4.65 -6.76 20.88
C THR A 35 6.13 -6.84 21.21
N CYS A 36 6.93 -5.80 20.92
CA CYS A 36 8.36 -5.84 21.25
C CYS A 36 8.60 -5.86 22.76
N PRO A 37 8.02 -4.95 23.57
CA PRO A 37 8.19 -4.99 25.03
C PRO A 37 7.67 -6.28 25.69
N ALA A 38 6.62 -6.89 25.12
CA ALA A 38 6.11 -8.17 25.62
C ALA A 38 7.02 -9.37 25.29
N THR A 39 7.83 -9.28 24.22
CA THR A 39 8.56 -10.43 23.67
C THR A 39 10.08 -10.37 23.94
N TYR A 40 10.66 -9.18 23.93
CA TYR A 40 12.11 -8.95 23.91
C TYR A 40 12.59 -8.01 25.02
N GLN A 41 13.91 -8.03 25.26
CA GLN A 41 14.57 -7.10 26.18
C GLN A 41 14.64 -5.67 25.60
N PRO A 42 14.72 -4.62 26.46
CA PRO A 42 14.66 -3.22 26.03
C PRO A 42 15.70 -2.82 24.97
N ASP A 43 16.93 -3.34 25.04
CA ASP A 43 18.01 -3.03 24.09
C ASP A 43 17.71 -3.54 22.68
N TYR A 44 17.04 -4.70 22.57
CA TYR A 44 16.62 -5.24 21.27
C TYR A 44 15.53 -4.37 20.66
N CYS A 45 14.56 -3.95 21.48
CA CYS A 45 13.50 -3.04 21.03
C CYS A 45 14.05 -1.70 20.57
N THR A 46 15.04 -1.14 21.25
CA THR A 46 15.66 0.14 20.82
C THR A 46 16.24 0.06 19.41
N ARG A 47 16.96 -1.02 19.07
CA ARG A 47 17.49 -1.21 17.70
C ARG A 47 16.38 -1.44 16.67
N ALA A 48 15.37 -2.23 17.03
CA ALA A 48 14.20 -2.44 16.19
C ALA A 48 13.55 -1.09 15.86
N ASN A 49 13.33 -0.25 16.87
CA ASN A 49 12.71 1.07 16.75
C ASN A 49 13.48 1.97 15.78
N CYS A 50 14.82 2.01 15.87
CA CYS A 50 15.63 2.82 14.94
C CYS A 50 15.45 2.39 13.49
N PHE A 51 15.55 1.09 13.21
CA PHE A 51 15.35 0.57 11.85
C PHE A 51 13.93 0.85 11.35
N ALA A 52 12.98 0.73 12.26
CA ALA A 52 11.60 0.95 11.98
C ALA A 52 11.33 2.44 11.60
N ILE A 53 11.94 3.40 12.30
CA ILE A 53 11.85 4.83 11.96
C ILE A 53 12.33 5.07 10.52
N VAL A 54 13.42 4.43 10.07
CA VAL A 54 13.91 4.55 8.70
C VAL A 54 12.86 4.10 7.69
N ILE A 55 12.23 2.94 7.92
CA ILE A 55 11.18 2.43 7.04
C ILE A 55 9.97 3.38 7.00
N ILE A 56 9.51 3.91 8.14
CA ILE A 56 8.41 4.90 8.14
C ILE A 56 8.79 6.12 7.31
N LEU A 57 9.98 6.68 7.52
CA LEU A 57 10.43 7.87 6.79
C LEU A 57 10.45 7.61 5.29
N GLU A 58 10.99 6.47 4.86
CA GLU A 58 11.02 6.08 3.45
C GLU A 58 9.61 5.89 2.87
N LEU A 59 8.70 5.26 3.61
CA LEU A 59 7.30 5.12 3.20
C LEU A 59 6.61 6.47 3.04
N LEU A 60 6.75 7.36 4.02
CA LEU A 60 6.09 8.67 4.02
C LEU A 60 6.66 9.59 2.93
N VAL A 61 7.98 9.64 2.79
CA VAL A 61 8.65 10.46 1.76
C VAL A 61 8.27 9.98 0.37
N ASN A 62 8.34 8.67 0.10
CA ASN A 62 7.99 8.16 -1.23
C ASN A 62 6.49 8.24 -1.51
N PHE A 63 5.62 8.09 -0.50
CA PHE A 63 4.18 8.31 -0.66
C PHE A 63 3.88 9.79 -0.99
N LEU A 64 4.49 10.73 -0.27
CA LEU A 64 4.34 12.16 -0.52
C LEU A 64 4.85 12.54 -1.91
N LEU A 65 6.05 12.09 -2.29
CA LEU A 65 6.60 12.32 -3.62
C LEU A 65 5.75 11.68 -4.71
N PHE A 66 5.21 10.48 -4.49
CA PHE A 66 4.28 9.83 -5.40
C PHE A 66 3.04 10.69 -5.65
N VAL A 67 2.41 11.22 -4.59
CA VAL A 67 1.22 12.08 -4.69
C VAL A 67 1.56 13.41 -5.38
N ILE A 68 2.65 14.08 -5.00
CA ILE A 68 3.08 15.35 -5.60
C ILE A 68 3.34 15.18 -7.10
N TYR A 69 4.07 14.13 -7.48
CA TYR A 69 4.42 13.88 -8.88
C TYR A 69 3.27 13.25 -9.68
N SER A 70 2.24 12.70 -9.04
CA SER A 70 1.05 12.21 -9.76
C SER A 70 0.39 13.31 -10.60
N ARG A 71 0.39 14.55 -10.10
CA ARG A 71 -0.12 15.74 -10.81
C ARG A 71 0.70 16.09 -12.06
N ARG A 72 1.97 15.65 -12.14
CA ARG A 72 2.83 15.85 -13.32
C ARG A 72 2.59 14.83 -14.43
N ASN A 73 1.73 13.84 -14.20
CA ASN A 73 1.34 12.90 -15.25
C ASN A 73 0.39 13.51 -16.30
N ASP A 74 -0.10 14.75 -16.12
CA ASP A 74 -0.96 15.41 -17.11
C ASP A 74 -0.16 15.74 -18.38
N PRO A 75 -0.50 15.12 -19.53
CA PRO A 75 0.20 15.38 -20.77
C PRO A 75 0.14 16.85 -21.21
N GLN A 76 -0.83 17.65 -20.75
CA GLN A 76 -0.87 19.08 -21.06
C GLN A 76 0.41 19.82 -20.62
N ARG A 77 1.01 19.42 -19.50
CA ARG A 77 2.27 20.03 -19.02
C ARG A 77 3.46 19.71 -19.91
N TRP A 78 3.43 18.58 -20.61
CA TRP A 78 4.50 18.12 -21.49
C TRP A 78 4.37 18.70 -22.90
N LEU A 79 3.13 18.94 -23.35
CA LEU A 79 2.84 19.46 -24.69
C LEU A 79 3.03 20.98 -24.84
N GLN A 80 3.01 21.74 -23.74
CA GLN A 80 3.24 23.19 -23.76
C GLN A 80 4.62 23.59 -24.33
N GLY A 81 5.61 22.70 -24.31
CA GLY A 81 6.93 22.94 -24.93
C GLY A 81 7.13 22.34 -26.33
N VAL A 82 6.25 21.44 -26.78
CA VAL A 82 6.46 20.63 -28.01
C VAL A 82 5.49 21.02 -29.13
N ALA A 83 4.37 21.68 -28.81
CA ALA A 83 3.39 22.15 -29.79
C ALA A 83 3.96 23.14 -30.82
N VAL A 84 5.14 23.73 -30.56
CA VAL A 84 5.81 24.65 -31.49
C VAL A 84 6.59 23.92 -32.59
N LEU A 85 6.97 22.65 -32.42
CA LEU A 85 8.06 22.09 -33.23
C LEU A 85 7.69 21.07 -34.30
N THR A 86 6.55 20.38 -34.29
CA THR A 86 6.44 19.25 -35.23
C THR A 86 5.04 18.89 -35.73
N ASN A 87 4.90 19.02 -37.04
CA ASN A 87 3.98 18.29 -37.92
C ASN A 87 4.43 16.81 -38.05
N VAL A 88 4.65 16.12 -36.92
CA VAL A 88 5.16 14.73 -36.90
C VAL A 88 4.00 13.75 -37.04
N LYS A 89 4.07 12.92 -38.09
CA LYS A 89 3.29 11.70 -38.24
C LYS A 89 3.46 10.83 -36.98
N GLY A 90 2.38 10.65 -36.22
CA GLY A 90 2.42 10.11 -34.85
C GLY A 90 1.54 10.86 -33.85
N ALA A 91 0.71 11.81 -34.33
CA ALA A 91 -0.33 12.47 -33.55
C ALA A 91 -1.10 11.43 -32.73
N GLY A 92 -1.06 11.57 -31.40
CA GLY A 92 -1.62 10.59 -30.49
C GLY A 92 -3.14 10.42 -30.64
N LYS A 93 -3.75 9.60 -29.78
CA LYS A 93 -5.19 9.28 -29.89
C LYS A 93 -6.03 10.43 -29.36
N TYR A 94 -7.13 10.74 -30.03
CA TYR A 94 -8.09 11.71 -29.50
C TYR A 94 -8.79 11.15 -28.26
N CYS A 95 -8.77 11.90 -27.15
CA CYS A 95 -9.54 11.57 -25.96
C CYS A 95 -10.84 12.38 -25.96
N LEU A 96 -11.97 11.68 -25.99
CA LEU A 96 -13.31 12.29 -25.99
C LEU A 96 -13.60 12.99 -24.66
N GLU A 97 -13.19 12.40 -23.54
CA GLU A 97 -13.45 12.95 -22.20
C GLU A 97 -12.66 14.24 -21.92
N CYS A 98 -11.42 14.33 -22.40
CA CYS A 98 -10.59 15.52 -22.24
C CYS A 98 -10.69 16.50 -23.41
N ASN A 99 -11.43 16.14 -24.47
CA ASN A 99 -11.60 16.90 -25.70
C ASN A 99 -10.27 17.38 -26.32
N ARG A 100 -9.27 16.48 -26.41
CA ARG A 100 -7.92 16.80 -26.88
C ARG A 100 -7.17 15.59 -27.43
N ILE A 101 -6.17 15.85 -28.28
CA ILE A 101 -5.22 14.82 -28.74
C ILE A 101 -4.34 14.42 -27.56
N ALA A 102 -4.49 13.18 -27.09
CA ALA A 102 -3.71 12.61 -26.02
C ALA A 102 -2.43 11.97 -26.60
N PRO A 103 -1.23 12.23 -26.04
CA PRO A 103 0.02 11.66 -26.56
C PRO A 103 -0.01 10.13 -26.65
N LEU A 104 0.86 9.56 -27.49
CA LEU A 104 1.04 8.11 -27.60
C LEU A 104 1.29 7.48 -26.22
N ARG A 105 0.70 6.30 -25.99
CA ARG A 105 0.78 5.55 -24.72
C ARG A 105 0.16 6.26 -23.51
N SER A 106 -0.61 7.33 -23.70
CA SER A 106 -1.44 7.91 -22.64
C SER A 106 -2.83 7.27 -22.61
N HIS A 107 -3.42 7.20 -21.42
CA HIS A 107 -4.76 6.66 -21.22
C HIS A 107 -5.56 7.57 -20.29
N HIS A 108 -6.83 7.81 -20.61
CA HIS A 108 -7.72 8.57 -19.75
C HIS A 108 -8.03 7.77 -18.47
N CYS A 109 -7.82 8.39 -17.32
CA CYS A 109 -8.31 7.88 -16.04
C CYS A 109 -9.53 8.70 -15.62
N ARG A 110 -10.71 8.06 -15.63
CA ARG A 110 -11.95 8.70 -15.18
C ARG A 110 -11.90 9.13 -13.71
N LEU A 111 -11.14 8.41 -12.87
CA LEU A 111 -10.99 8.70 -11.44
C LEU A 111 -10.13 9.93 -11.17
N CYS A 112 -9.06 10.11 -11.95
CA CYS A 112 -8.23 11.33 -11.87
C CYS A 112 -8.76 12.45 -12.78
N ASN A 113 -9.78 12.17 -13.60
CA ASN A 113 -10.36 13.04 -14.61
C ASN A 113 -9.31 13.69 -15.55
N MET A 114 -8.34 12.89 -15.98
CA MET A 114 -7.24 13.35 -16.83
C MET A 114 -6.64 12.20 -17.63
N CYS A 115 -6.06 12.52 -18.79
CA CYS A 115 -5.13 11.61 -19.44
C CYS A 115 -3.86 11.49 -18.59
N VAL A 116 -3.35 10.27 -18.44
CA VAL A 116 -2.11 9.97 -17.69
C VAL A 116 -1.09 9.44 -18.68
N LEU A 117 0.08 10.08 -18.75
CA LEU A 117 1.17 9.67 -19.64
C LEU A 117 1.82 8.36 -19.17
N ARG A 118 1.93 7.38 -20.08
CA ARG A 118 2.41 6.02 -19.79
C ARG A 118 1.73 5.43 -18.55
N LYS A 119 0.40 5.59 -18.49
CA LYS A 119 -0.43 5.10 -17.39
C LYS A 119 -0.21 3.60 -17.23
N ASP A 120 0.09 3.19 -16.01
CA ASP A 120 0.01 1.79 -15.63
C ASP A 120 -1.39 1.49 -15.08
N HIS A 121 -1.67 1.94 -13.85
CA HIS A 121 -2.98 1.76 -13.22
C HIS A 121 -3.35 2.92 -12.30
N HIS A 122 -4.62 2.97 -11.89
CA HIS A 122 -5.06 3.81 -10.78
C HIS A 122 -4.99 2.99 -9.51
N CYS A 123 -4.16 3.41 -8.55
CA CYS A 123 -4.00 2.68 -7.30
C CYS A 123 -4.94 3.29 -6.25
N PHE A 124 -5.93 2.52 -5.79
CA PHE A 124 -6.84 2.98 -4.73
C PHE A 124 -6.11 3.17 -3.39
N MET A 125 -5.09 2.36 -3.11
CA MET A 125 -4.30 2.43 -1.87
C MET A 125 -3.53 3.74 -1.74
N THR A 126 -3.06 4.30 -2.86
CA THR A 126 -2.37 5.60 -2.88
C THR A 126 -3.26 6.75 -3.35
N GLY A 127 -4.51 6.47 -3.70
CA GLY A 127 -5.49 7.46 -4.15
C GLY A 127 -5.16 8.15 -5.48
N ALA A 128 -4.17 7.68 -6.25
CA ALA A 128 -3.75 8.33 -7.48
C ALA A 128 -3.26 7.35 -8.57
N CYS A 129 -3.16 7.87 -9.80
CA CYS A 129 -2.60 7.11 -10.91
C CYS A 129 -1.08 6.96 -10.82
N VAL A 130 -0.61 5.74 -11.12
CA VAL A 130 0.79 5.45 -11.41
C VAL A 130 1.03 5.72 -12.89
N GLY A 131 1.90 6.67 -13.18
CA GLY A 131 2.31 7.06 -14.53
C GLY A 131 3.79 7.41 -14.56
N ILE A 132 4.28 7.84 -15.72
CA ILE A 132 5.73 8.02 -15.94
C ILE A 132 6.40 8.94 -14.92
N ALA A 133 5.73 10.00 -14.46
CA ALA A 133 6.33 11.02 -13.61
C ALA A 133 6.49 10.58 -12.15
N ASN A 134 5.69 9.62 -11.68
CA ASN A 134 5.69 9.15 -10.29
C ASN A 134 5.97 7.65 -10.12
N GLN A 135 6.16 6.90 -11.21
CA GLN A 135 6.38 5.45 -11.17
C GLN A 135 7.57 5.05 -10.29
N ARG A 136 8.67 5.82 -10.31
CA ARG A 136 9.85 5.55 -9.47
C ARG A 136 9.53 5.55 -7.98
N PHE A 137 8.78 6.56 -7.52
CA PHE A 137 8.40 6.70 -6.12
C PHE A 137 7.42 5.61 -5.70
N PHE A 138 6.54 5.20 -6.61
CA PHE A 138 5.66 4.06 -6.37
C PHE A 138 6.44 2.75 -6.17
N ILE A 139 7.45 2.47 -7.00
CA ILE A 139 8.27 1.25 -6.88
C ILE A 139 9.05 1.25 -5.56
N VAL A 140 9.68 2.36 -5.21
CA VAL A 140 10.42 2.49 -3.94
C VAL A 140 9.46 2.38 -2.74
N PHE A 141 8.28 2.99 -2.81
CA PHE A 141 7.22 2.84 -1.81
C PHE A 141 6.81 1.37 -1.62
N VAL A 142 6.56 0.64 -2.70
CA VAL A 142 6.17 -0.79 -2.63
C VAL A 142 7.32 -1.65 -2.09
N LEU A 143 8.57 -1.35 -2.42
CA LEU A 143 9.74 -2.03 -1.87
C LEU A 143 9.83 -1.86 -0.34
N TRP A 144 9.77 -0.62 0.15
CA TRP A 144 9.79 -0.36 1.59
C TRP A 144 8.54 -0.89 2.30
N ALA A 145 7.38 -0.91 1.64
CA ALA A 145 6.17 -1.52 2.18
C ALA A 145 6.33 -3.04 2.31
N SER A 146 6.98 -3.70 1.34
CA SER A 146 7.29 -5.13 1.40
C SER A 146 8.25 -5.44 2.55
N ILE A 147 9.33 -4.68 2.69
CA ILE A 147 10.31 -4.82 3.78
C ILE A 147 9.63 -4.59 5.13
N GLY A 148 8.89 -3.48 5.28
CA GLY A 148 8.16 -3.16 6.50
C GLY A 148 7.13 -4.22 6.89
N ALA A 149 6.39 -4.74 5.92
CA ALA A 149 5.42 -5.83 6.15
C ALA A 149 6.12 -7.14 6.53
N ALA A 150 7.25 -7.49 5.92
CA ALA A 150 8.02 -8.69 6.29
C ALA A 150 8.58 -8.59 7.72
N VAL A 151 9.14 -7.42 8.08
CA VAL A 151 9.63 -7.13 9.43
C VAL A 151 8.46 -7.19 10.42
N GLY A 152 7.33 -6.57 10.10
CA GLY A 152 6.12 -6.62 10.93
C GLY A 152 5.63 -8.05 11.13
N SER A 153 5.53 -8.85 10.07
CA SER A 153 5.18 -10.27 10.16
C SER A 153 6.10 -11.04 11.10
N PHE A 154 7.42 -10.78 11.06
CA PHE A 154 8.37 -11.42 11.97
C PHE A 154 8.07 -11.09 13.45
N TYR A 155 7.95 -9.81 13.80
CA TYR A 155 7.67 -9.40 15.19
C TYR A 155 6.30 -9.90 15.69
N LEU A 156 5.27 -9.82 14.85
CA LEU A 156 3.93 -10.29 15.18
C LEU A 156 3.93 -11.82 15.36
N LEU A 157 4.62 -12.58 14.50
CA LEU A 157 4.74 -14.02 14.64
C LEU A 157 5.44 -14.42 15.93
N MET A 158 6.55 -13.75 16.28
CA MET A 158 7.30 -14.06 17.49
C MET A 158 6.49 -13.81 18.77
N TYR A 159 5.70 -12.75 18.79
CA TYR A 159 4.71 -12.54 19.84
C TYR A 159 3.67 -13.67 19.89
N LEU A 160 3.08 -14.02 18.74
CA LEU A 160 2.03 -15.04 18.68
C LEU A 160 2.53 -16.42 19.11
N LEU A 161 3.73 -16.82 18.70
CA LEU A 161 4.33 -18.10 19.12
C LEU A 161 4.59 -18.16 20.62
N ARG A 162 4.76 -17.02 21.29
CA ARG A 162 4.98 -16.94 22.74
C ARG A 162 3.69 -16.86 23.54
N HIS A 163 2.64 -16.22 22.99
CA HIS A 163 1.44 -15.85 23.72
C HIS A 163 0.16 -16.56 23.25
N VAL A 164 0.19 -17.28 22.13
CA VAL A 164 -0.93 -18.06 21.61
C VAL A 164 -0.52 -19.53 21.53
N GLU A 165 -1.17 -20.36 22.35
CA GLU A 165 -0.86 -21.78 22.41
C GLU A 165 -1.23 -22.51 21.11
N SER A 166 -0.21 -23.00 20.40
CA SER A 166 -0.35 -23.79 19.17
C SER A 166 -0.15 -25.30 19.39
N ASN A 167 -0.32 -25.81 20.62
CA ASN A 167 0.04 -27.18 21.05
C ASN A 167 -0.75 -28.33 20.40
N ILE A 168 -1.62 -28.04 19.43
CA ILE A 168 -2.40 -29.05 18.68
C ILE A 168 -1.60 -29.44 17.43
N TYR A 169 -0.71 -30.42 17.51
CA TYR A 169 -0.02 -30.93 16.31
C TYR A 169 -0.99 -31.79 15.46
N PRO A 170 -1.02 -31.67 14.12
CA PRO A 170 -0.24 -30.77 13.25
C PRO A 170 -0.94 -29.44 12.92
N PHE A 171 -2.15 -29.19 13.41
CA PHE A 171 -3.03 -28.10 12.93
C PHE A 171 -3.01 -26.82 13.77
N GLY A 172 -2.12 -26.70 14.76
CA GLY A 172 -2.06 -25.58 15.69
C GLY A 172 -1.82 -24.23 15.03
N TRP A 173 -1.14 -24.23 13.87
CA TRP A 173 -0.94 -23.04 13.05
C TRP A 173 -2.24 -22.44 12.50
N LEU A 174 -3.33 -23.21 12.40
CA LEU A 174 -4.65 -22.68 11.97
C LEU A 174 -5.14 -21.58 12.92
N LYS A 175 -4.76 -21.63 14.20
CA LYS A 175 -5.09 -20.60 15.19
C LYS A 175 -4.51 -19.21 14.85
N LEU A 176 -3.48 -19.16 14.01
CA LEU A 176 -2.84 -17.92 13.56
C LEU A 176 -3.56 -17.29 12.36
N LEU A 177 -4.47 -18.01 11.71
CA LEU A 177 -5.26 -17.48 10.60
C LEU A 177 -6.30 -16.48 11.11
N ALA A 178 -6.36 -15.30 10.50
CA ALA A 178 -7.32 -14.25 10.83
C ALA A 178 -8.77 -14.74 11.05
N PRO A 179 -9.42 -15.50 10.13
CA PRO A 179 -10.79 -15.93 10.35
C PRO A 179 -10.95 -16.86 11.56
N VAL A 180 -9.97 -17.72 11.83
CA VAL A 180 -9.98 -18.62 12.98
C VAL A 180 -9.81 -17.83 14.27
N ALA A 181 -8.87 -16.87 14.30
CA ALA A 181 -8.65 -16.00 15.47
C ALA A 181 -9.88 -15.15 15.81
N VAL A 182 -10.63 -14.69 14.81
CA VAL A 182 -11.89 -13.96 15.01
C VAL A 182 -12.97 -14.88 15.60
N ILE A 183 -13.12 -16.10 15.08
CA ILE A 183 -14.08 -17.07 15.62
C ILE A 183 -13.75 -17.39 17.09
N ARG A 184 -12.48 -17.64 17.41
CA ARG A 184 -12.02 -17.92 18.78
C ARG A 184 -12.33 -16.77 19.74
N TRP A 185 -12.16 -15.52 19.30
CA TRP A 185 -12.57 -14.37 20.11
C TRP A 185 -14.09 -14.28 20.32
N ILE A 186 -14.90 -14.54 19.28
CA ILE A 186 -16.37 -14.52 19.39
C ILE A 186 -16.87 -15.54 20.41
N ILE A 187 -16.26 -16.73 20.47
CA ILE A 187 -16.59 -17.77 21.46
C ILE A 187 -15.89 -17.57 22.81
N SER A 188 -15.19 -16.45 23.00
CA SER A 188 -14.42 -16.12 24.22
C SER A 188 -13.29 -17.08 24.57
N ASP A 189 -12.75 -17.79 23.57
CA ASP A 189 -11.56 -18.67 23.69
C ASP A 189 -10.24 -17.90 23.55
N GLU A 190 -10.28 -16.64 23.12
CA GLU A 190 -9.12 -15.76 22.98
C GLU A 190 -9.42 -14.32 23.35
N ILE A 191 -8.40 -13.60 23.81
CA ILE A 191 -8.51 -12.16 24.10
C ILE A 191 -8.45 -11.33 22.81
N PHE A 192 -9.13 -10.18 22.83
CA PHE A 192 -9.21 -9.28 21.68
C PHE A 192 -7.84 -8.87 21.13
N ALA A 193 -6.84 -8.63 21.99
CA ALA A 193 -5.50 -8.21 21.59
C ALA A 193 -4.79 -9.26 20.71
N ASN A 194 -4.86 -10.54 21.09
CA ASN A 194 -4.28 -11.63 20.31
C ASN A 194 -4.96 -11.75 18.93
N THR A 195 -6.29 -11.59 18.89
CA THR A 195 -7.05 -11.60 17.63
C THR A 195 -6.63 -10.47 16.70
N VAL A 196 -6.48 -9.24 17.22
CA VAL A 196 -5.98 -8.10 16.44
C VAL A 196 -4.59 -8.39 15.88
N ILE A 197 -3.69 -8.97 16.68
CA ILE A 197 -2.32 -9.32 16.25
C ILE A 197 -2.34 -10.42 15.18
N CYS A 198 -3.18 -11.45 15.30
CA CYS A 198 -3.35 -12.49 14.26
C CYS A 198 -3.87 -11.90 12.93
N VAL A 199 -4.84 -10.99 13.00
CA VAL A 199 -5.38 -10.30 11.81
C VAL A 199 -4.28 -9.47 11.14
N LEU A 200 -3.52 -8.69 11.92
CA LEU A 200 -2.43 -7.89 11.39
C LEU A 200 -1.29 -8.74 10.83
N PHE A 201 -0.94 -9.85 11.48
CA PHE A 201 0.04 -10.82 10.97
C PHE A 201 -0.38 -11.36 9.61
N SER A 202 -1.65 -11.72 9.46
CA SER A 202 -2.21 -12.20 8.19
C SER A 202 -2.14 -11.11 7.10
N ILE A 203 -2.51 -9.86 7.43
CA ILE A 203 -2.45 -8.73 6.51
C ILE A 203 -1.00 -8.42 6.09
N CYS A 204 -0.05 -8.38 7.04
CA CYS A 204 1.36 -8.12 6.76
C CYS A 204 1.95 -9.21 5.85
N THR A 205 1.64 -10.47 6.13
CA THR A 205 2.15 -11.60 5.34
C THR A 205 1.56 -11.61 3.94
N ALA A 206 0.26 -11.32 3.79
CA ALA A 206 -0.35 -11.17 2.47
C ALA A 206 0.26 -9.98 1.70
N THR A 207 0.48 -8.85 2.39
CA THR A 207 1.05 -7.63 1.79
C THR A 207 2.49 -7.86 1.31
N SER A 208 3.33 -8.50 2.12
CA SER A 208 4.72 -8.79 1.74
C SER A 208 4.79 -9.69 0.51
N ILE A 209 3.97 -10.75 0.46
CA ILE A 209 3.88 -11.67 -0.70
C ILE A 209 3.40 -10.93 -1.95
N VAL A 210 2.28 -10.19 -1.87
CA VAL A 210 1.72 -9.48 -3.03
C VAL A 210 2.68 -8.41 -3.53
N ALA A 211 3.35 -7.68 -2.64
CA ALA A 211 4.34 -6.67 -3.01
C ALA A 211 5.57 -7.31 -3.67
N LEU A 212 6.06 -8.45 -3.18
CA LEU A 212 7.17 -9.18 -3.81
C LEU A 212 6.80 -9.68 -5.21
N ILE A 213 5.63 -10.29 -5.37
CA ILE A 213 5.11 -10.70 -6.68
C ILE A 213 5.06 -9.50 -7.62
N PHE A 214 4.50 -8.38 -7.17
CA PHE A 214 4.44 -7.16 -7.96
C PHE A 214 5.82 -6.65 -8.40
N LEU A 215 6.84 -6.73 -7.53
CA LEU A 215 8.20 -6.27 -7.83
C LEU A 215 8.96 -7.23 -8.76
N VAL A 216 8.65 -8.52 -8.74
CA VAL A 216 9.33 -9.53 -9.59
C VAL A 216 8.76 -9.56 -11.00
N TYR A 217 7.45 -9.39 -11.16
CA TYR A 217 6.76 -9.58 -12.43
C TYR A 217 6.50 -8.30 -13.24
N ARG A 218 7.14 -7.18 -12.89
CA ARG A 218 6.87 -5.87 -13.50
C ARG A 218 8.14 -5.19 -13.99
#